data_AF-A0A960PTH7-F1
#
_entry.id   AF-A0A960PTH7-F1
#
_cell.length_a   1.000
_cell.length_b   1.000
_cell.length_c   1.000
_cell.angle_alpha   90.00
_cell.angle_beta   90.00
_cell.angle_gamma   90.00
#
_symmetry.space_group_name_H-M   'P 1'
#
loop_
_entity.id
_entity.type
_entity.pdbx_description
1 polymer ?
#
loop_
_entity_poly.entity_id
_entity_poly.type
_entity_poly.pdbx_seq_one_letter_code
_entity_poly.pdbx_strand_id
1 'polypeptide(L)'
;AGHSLGEYNALFAAGCFDFETGLRLVQQRGALMAKVESGGMAAVLGLAEEKVREVLEARGGTVDIANFNLPTQLVLAGPKADVEALVEPLQQTGAERCVVLNVSGAFHSRYMAPVAEEYEAFLRSFSFAPPEIPVLANVDARPYEAGSVAAGLVEQIRSSVRWAETLDFLLGQGVETLEELGPGNVLTKLWATVREAAVAGEAEKAARTLGDEEFRREYGLSYAYVGGASAPGVRGVEFVAALAREGCLAFLDDRRGTEGLAAGVQELRRRLGPQASFGIRLEDDPLRPVEDGGEEARRVEVALSQGVTCVEAAGYHRLTPALVRYRFSGARRDADGTPHAPHRVMALVSRPGAAKLFLEPPPEGIVDDLLAAGQL
;
A
#
# COMPACT_ATOMS: atom_id res chain seq x y z
N ALA A 1 -8.60 26.97 -2.67
CA ALA A 1 -9.83 26.19 -2.40
C ALA A 1 -10.34 26.50 -1.00
N GLY A 2 -11.59 26.18 -0.67
CA GLY A 2 -12.12 26.33 0.69
C GLY A 2 -13.12 25.23 1.00
N HIS A 3 -13.12 24.73 2.24
CA HIS A 3 -13.95 23.61 2.67
C HIS A 3 -15.33 24.10 3.10
N SER A 4 -16.40 23.56 2.50
CA SER A 4 -17.79 23.89 2.77
C SER A 4 -18.02 25.42 2.71
N LEU A 5 -18.33 26.07 3.83
CA LEU A 5 -18.49 27.52 3.90
C LEU A 5 -17.23 28.29 3.46
N GLY A 6 -16.04 27.73 3.66
CA GLY A 6 -14.79 28.34 3.24
C GLY A 6 -14.67 28.56 1.73
N GLU A 7 -15.48 27.86 0.91
CA GLU A 7 -15.52 28.05 -0.53
C GLU A 7 -15.91 29.49 -0.92
N TYR A 8 -16.78 30.14 -0.15
CA TYR A 8 -17.14 31.55 -0.33
C TYR A 8 -15.93 32.46 -0.10
N ASN A 9 -15.11 32.18 0.90
CA ASN A 9 -13.89 32.94 1.17
C ASN A 9 -12.87 32.77 0.04
N ALA A 10 -12.76 31.57 -0.52
CA ALA A 10 -11.88 31.29 -1.66
C ALA A 10 -12.35 32.03 -2.92
N LEU A 11 -13.65 32.05 -3.20
CA LEU A 11 -14.23 32.78 -4.34
C LEU A 11 -14.09 34.30 -4.16
N PHE A 12 -14.28 34.82 -2.95
CA PHE A 12 -14.02 36.21 -2.62
C PHE A 12 -12.54 36.58 -2.88
N ALA A 13 -11.60 35.77 -2.37
CA ALA A 13 -10.18 35.98 -2.58
C ALA A 13 -9.76 35.89 -4.06
N ALA A 14 -10.51 35.13 -4.86
CA ALA A 14 -10.33 35.03 -6.31
C ALA A 14 -11.07 36.12 -7.11
N GLY A 15 -11.64 37.13 -6.45
CA GLY A 15 -12.26 38.29 -7.12
C GLY A 15 -13.66 38.03 -7.69
N CYS A 16 -14.33 36.93 -7.34
CA CYS A 16 -15.64 36.59 -7.93
C CYS A 16 -16.76 37.55 -7.52
N PHE A 17 -16.64 38.20 -6.37
CA PHE A 17 -17.58 39.17 -5.82
C PHE A 17 -16.89 40.04 -4.75
N ASP A 18 -17.52 41.15 -4.37
CA ASP A 18 -17.02 42.04 -3.30
C ASP A 18 -17.39 41.56 -1.89
N PHE A 19 -16.81 42.21 -0.88
CA PHE A 19 -16.97 41.81 0.52
C PHE A 19 -18.42 41.90 1.00
N GLU A 20 -19.14 42.97 0.63
CA GLU A 20 -20.55 43.14 1.04
C GLU A 20 -21.44 42.05 0.44
N THR A 21 -21.23 41.73 -0.84
CA THR A 21 -21.89 40.61 -1.51
C THR A 21 -21.57 39.31 -0.78
N GLY A 22 -20.30 39.01 -0.53
CA GLY A 22 -19.89 37.81 0.19
C GLY A 22 -20.57 37.64 1.56
N LEU A 23 -20.68 38.72 2.34
CA LEU A 23 -21.40 38.72 3.61
C LEU A 23 -22.89 38.39 3.44
N ARG A 24 -23.56 39.01 2.46
CA ARG A 24 -24.98 38.74 2.17
C ARG A 24 -25.20 37.29 1.73
N LEU A 25 -24.31 36.76 0.91
CA LEU A 25 -24.33 35.37 0.45
C LEU A 25 -24.23 34.38 1.63
N VAL A 26 -23.24 34.57 2.50
CA VAL A 26 -23.00 33.72 3.68
C VAL A 26 -24.12 33.86 4.69
N GLN A 27 -24.59 35.08 4.96
CA GLN A 27 -25.71 35.35 5.86
C GLN A 27 -26.98 34.62 5.40
N GLN A 28 -27.34 34.74 4.12
CA GLN A 28 -28.53 34.09 3.59
C GLN A 28 -28.40 32.57 3.64
N ARG A 29 -27.24 32.01 3.24
CA ARG A 29 -26.99 30.57 3.33
C ARG A 29 -27.14 30.08 4.77
N GLY A 30 -26.52 30.75 5.72
CA GLY A 30 -26.61 30.41 7.15
C GLY A 30 -28.03 30.49 7.67
N ALA A 31 -28.77 31.55 7.31
CA ALA A 31 -30.17 31.72 7.72
C ALA A 31 -31.08 30.63 7.16
N LEU A 32 -30.91 30.22 5.89
CA LEU A 32 -31.68 29.13 5.30
C LEU A 32 -31.33 27.78 5.94
N MET A 33 -30.03 27.49 6.10
CA MET A 33 -29.57 26.24 6.72
C MET A 33 -30.01 26.12 8.19
N ALA A 34 -30.10 27.22 8.93
CA ALA A 34 -30.56 27.23 10.31
C ALA A 34 -32.05 26.90 10.48
N LYS A 35 -32.87 27.03 9.41
CA LYS A 35 -34.29 26.63 9.43
C LYS A 35 -34.48 25.12 9.36
N VAL A 36 -33.44 24.37 8.98
CA VAL A 36 -33.54 22.92 8.87
C VAL A 36 -33.57 22.31 10.25
N GLU A 37 -34.60 21.49 10.49
CA GLU A 37 -34.81 20.73 11.71
C GLU A 37 -34.72 19.22 11.44
N SER A 38 -34.62 18.43 12.51
CA SER A 38 -34.66 16.96 12.48
C SER A 38 -33.53 16.25 11.70
N GLY A 39 -32.53 16.99 11.23
CA GLY A 39 -31.32 16.43 10.63
C GLY A 39 -30.23 16.18 11.67
N GLY A 40 -29.24 15.37 11.29
CA GLY A 40 -28.05 15.14 12.09
C GLY A 40 -26.86 14.80 11.19
N MET A 41 -25.66 14.90 11.77
CA MET A 41 -24.41 14.51 11.12
C MET A 41 -23.52 13.74 12.09
N ALA A 42 -22.68 12.84 11.56
CA ALA A 42 -21.67 12.14 12.35
C ALA A 42 -20.34 12.04 11.58
N ALA A 43 -19.23 12.32 12.27
CA ALA A 43 -17.89 12.09 11.73
C ALA A 43 -17.47 10.63 11.98
N VAL A 44 -16.97 9.97 10.95
CA VAL A 44 -16.44 8.60 10.98
C VAL A 44 -14.95 8.65 10.69
N LEU A 45 -14.14 8.11 11.61
CA LEU A 45 -12.68 8.12 11.55
C LEU A 45 -12.14 6.69 11.55
N GLY A 46 -11.13 6.45 10.71
CA GLY A 46 -10.39 5.19 10.64
C GLY A 46 -11.12 4.08 9.90
N LEU A 47 -12.17 4.37 9.13
CA LEU A 47 -12.91 3.38 8.35
C LEU A 47 -12.96 3.78 6.87
N ALA A 48 -12.60 2.84 6.00
CA ALA A 48 -12.62 3.03 4.56
C ALA A 48 -14.05 3.27 4.03
N GLU A 49 -14.16 4.07 2.97
CA GLU A 49 -15.43 4.42 2.31
C GLU A 49 -16.27 3.19 1.95
N GLU A 50 -15.65 2.15 1.39
CA GLU A 50 -16.34 0.94 0.96
C GLU A 50 -17.06 0.28 2.14
N LYS A 51 -16.41 0.22 3.30
CA LYS A 51 -16.99 -0.35 4.52
C LYS A 51 -18.09 0.52 5.10
N VAL A 52 -17.96 1.83 5.01
CA VAL A 52 -19.05 2.75 5.39
C VAL A 52 -20.26 2.51 4.48
N ARG A 53 -20.06 2.42 3.16
CA ARG A 53 -21.15 2.15 2.21
C ARG A 53 -21.87 0.82 2.47
N GLU A 54 -21.12 -0.25 2.74
CA GLU A 54 -21.68 -1.56 3.12
C GLU A 54 -22.64 -1.45 4.32
N VAL A 55 -22.26 -0.68 5.35
CA VAL A 55 -23.09 -0.45 6.54
C VAL A 55 -24.33 0.39 6.22
N LEU A 56 -24.19 1.43 5.39
CA LEU A 56 -25.30 2.30 4.99
C LEU A 56 -26.35 1.54 4.17
N GLU A 57 -25.91 0.70 3.22
CA GLU A 57 -26.79 -0.12 2.39
C GLU A 57 -27.58 -1.12 3.23
N ALA A 58 -26.92 -1.79 4.19
CA ALA A 58 -27.58 -2.72 5.12
C ALA A 58 -28.66 -2.06 6.00
N ARG A 59 -28.64 -0.73 6.13
CA ARG A 59 -29.55 0.05 6.99
C ARG A 59 -30.61 0.86 6.22
N GLY A 60 -30.75 0.63 4.92
CA GLY A 60 -31.84 1.18 4.12
C GLY A 60 -31.56 2.52 3.43
N GLY A 61 -30.30 2.99 3.41
CA GLY A 61 -29.87 4.07 2.50
C GLY A 61 -30.49 5.45 2.75
N THR A 62 -30.92 5.76 3.98
CA THR A 62 -31.48 7.07 4.38
C THR A 62 -30.42 8.09 4.78
N VAL A 63 -29.15 7.70 4.85
CA VAL A 63 -28.03 8.56 5.26
C VAL A 63 -27.06 8.69 4.09
N ASP A 64 -26.71 9.93 3.78
CA ASP A 64 -25.73 10.29 2.75
C ASP A 64 -24.33 10.47 3.37
N ILE A 65 -23.29 10.34 2.55
CA ILE A 65 -21.95 10.79 2.90
C ILE A 65 -21.83 12.27 2.49
N ALA A 66 -21.81 13.16 3.48
CA ALA A 66 -21.74 14.61 3.30
C ALA A 66 -20.33 15.13 3.02
N ASN A 67 -19.30 14.51 3.59
CA ASN A 67 -17.92 14.93 3.36
C ASN A 67 -17.01 13.71 3.17
N PHE A 68 -16.18 13.77 2.13
CA PHE A 68 -15.03 12.90 1.93
C PHE A 68 -13.79 13.72 2.28
N ASN A 69 -13.33 13.67 3.53
CA ASN A 69 -12.22 14.50 4.00
C ASN A 69 -10.86 13.82 3.78
N LEU A 70 -10.80 12.50 4.03
CA LEU A 70 -9.71 11.58 3.69
C LEU A 70 -10.33 10.22 3.30
N PRO A 71 -9.57 9.30 2.70
CA PRO A 71 -10.05 7.94 2.40
C PRO A 71 -10.66 7.20 3.60
N THR A 72 -10.24 7.55 4.82
CA THR A 72 -10.73 6.96 6.08
C THR A 72 -11.36 7.98 7.03
N GLN A 73 -11.62 9.20 6.57
CA GLN A 73 -12.29 10.24 7.35
C GLN A 73 -13.46 10.82 6.57
N LEU A 74 -14.67 10.44 7.00
CA LEU A 74 -15.92 10.78 6.34
C LEU A 74 -16.85 11.51 7.30
N VAL A 75 -17.84 12.21 6.76
CA VAL A 75 -18.97 12.74 7.53
C VAL A 75 -20.26 12.24 6.91
N LEU A 76 -21.14 11.69 7.74
CA LEU A 76 -22.47 11.22 7.38
C LEU A 76 -23.50 12.30 7.68
N ALA A 77 -24.57 12.36 6.89
CA ALA A 77 -25.69 13.28 7.09
C ALA A 77 -27.03 12.63 6.71
N GLY A 78 -28.04 12.83 7.55
CA GLY A 78 -29.38 12.29 7.33
C GLY A 78 -30.34 12.61 8.47
N PRO A 79 -31.46 11.89 8.58
CA PRO A 79 -32.35 11.99 9.73
C PRO A 79 -31.57 11.73 11.02
N LYS A 80 -31.79 12.56 12.06
CA LYS A 80 -30.97 12.51 13.28
C LYS A 80 -30.92 11.11 13.91
N ALA A 81 -32.07 10.47 14.04
CA ALA A 81 -32.18 9.13 14.64
C ALA A 81 -31.41 8.08 13.84
N ASP A 82 -31.43 8.17 12.51
CA ASP A 82 -30.76 7.21 11.63
C ASP A 82 -29.23 7.36 11.73
N VAL A 83 -28.74 8.61 11.77
CA VAL A 83 -27.31 8.90 11.96
C VAL A 83 -26.82 8.42 13.33
N GLU A 84 -27.60 8.65 14.39
CA GLU A 84 -27.27 8.18 15.74
C GLU A 84 -27.25 6.64 15.82
N ALA A 85 -28.17 5.97 15.13
CA ALA A 85 -28.25 4.51 15.08
C ALA A 85 -27.09 3.84 14.32
N LEU A 86 -26.34 4.59 13.50
CA LEU A 86 -25.18 4.07 12.75
C LEU A 86 -23.88 4.03 13.55
N VAL A 87 -23.81 4.74 14.68
CA VAL A 87 -22.57 4.87 15.48
C VAL A 87 -22.03 3.50 15.91
N GLU A 88 -22.86 2.68 16.55
CA GLU A 88 -22.45 1.34 17.02
C GLU A 88 -22.12 0.38 15.87
N PRO A 89 -22.95 0.23 14.82
CA PRO A 89 -22.60 -0.60 13.66
C PRO A 89 -21.29 -0.23 12.98
N LEU A 90 -20.99 1.07 12.83
CA LEU A 90 -19.74 1.52 12.22
C LEU A 90 -18.54 1.16 13.08
N GLN A 91 -18.65 1.32 14.40
CA GLN A 91 -17.61 0.91 15.35
C GLN A 91 -17.38 -0.60 15.34
N GLN A 92 -18.45 -1.42 15.30
CA GLN A 92 -18.36 -2.87 15.16
C GLN A 92 -17.71 -3.31 13.85
N THR A 93 -17.89 -2.51 12.79
CA THR A 93 -17.28 -2.74 11.47
C THR A 93 -15.81 -2.30 11.41
N GLY A 94 -15.30 -1.64 12.46
CA GLY A 94 -13.89 -1.28 12.60
C GLY A 94 -13.59 0.21 12.55
N ALA A 95 -14.59 1.11 12.59
CA ALA A 95 -14.32 2.53 12.77
C ALA A 95 -13.63 2.79 14.12
N GLU A 96 -12.47 3.45 14.09
CA GLU A 96 -11.74 3.84 15.31
C GLU A 96 -12.57 4.78 16.18
N ARG A 97 -13.30 5.70 15.53
CA ARG A 97 -14.17 6.65 16.22
C ARG A 97 -15.33 7.06 15.34
N CYS A 98 -16.51 7.15 15.95
CA CYS A 98 -17.69 7.76 15.34
C CYS A 98 -18.24 8.82 16.31
N VAL A 99 -18.43 10.05 15.84
CA VAL A 99 -18.80 11.20 16.69
C VAL A 99 -20.00 11.92 16.09
N VAL A 100 -21.13 11.93 16.80
CA VAL A 100 -22.29 12.75 16.44
C VAL A 100 -21.93 14.23 16.60
N LEU A 101 -22.17 15.00 15.54
CA LEU A 101 -21.85 16.42 15.49
C LEU A 101 -23.00 17.26 16.04
N ASN A 102 -22.67 18.36 16.72
CA ASN A 102 -23.65 19.28 17.29
C ASN A 102 -24.21 20.24 16.22
N VAL A 103 -25.05 19.71 15.33
CA VAL A 103 -25.72 20.44 14.25
C VAL A 103 -27.19 20.03 14.16
N SER A 104 -28.04 20.93 13.65
CA SER A 104 -29.49 20.71 13.53
C SER A 104 -29.92 20.15 12.17
N GLY A 105 -29.05 20.23 11.16
CA GLY A 105 -29.35 19.89 9.78
C GLY A 105 -28.44 18.81 9.21
N ALA A 106 -28.96 18.07 8.24
CA ALA A 106 -28.21 17.11 7.43
C ALA A 106 -27.53 17.85 6.27
N PHE A 107 -26.51 18.67 6.56
CA PHE A 107 -25.86 19.51 5.55
C PHE A 107 -25.12 18.69 4.48
N HIS A 108 -24.98 19.23 3.27
CA HIS A 108 -24.30 18.56 2.14
C HIS A 108 -24.91 17.19 1.79
N SER A 109 -26.24 17.10 1.83
CA SER A 109 -26.99 15.89 1.55
C SER A 109 -28.25 16.18 0.74
N ARG A 110 -28.93 15.12 0.29
CA ARG A 110 -30.22 15.22 -0.43
C ARG A 110 -31.28 16.02 0.35
N TYR A 111 -31.19 16.05 1.68
CA TYR A 111 -32.13 16.76 2.55
C TYR A 111 -32.02 18.29 2.45
N MET A 112 -30.95 18.80 1.84
CA MET A 112 -30.78 20.24 1.61
C MET A 112 -31.33 20.71 0.26
N ALA A 113 -31.98 19.86 -0.53
CA ALA A 113 -32.54 20.27 -1.82
C ALA A 113 -33.51 21.48 -1.72
N PRO A 114 -34.46 21.54 -0.75
CA PRO A 114 -35.32 22.71 -0.60
C PRO A 114 -34.55 24.00 -0.26
N VAL A 115 -33.51 23.87 0.58
CA VAL A 115 -32.62 24.99 0.95
C VAL A 115 -31.85 25.49 -0.28
N ALA A 116 -31.37 24.57 -1.13
CA ALA A 116 -30.67 24.90 -2.37
C ALA A 116 -31.58 25.66 -3.34
N GLU A 117 -32.85 25.26 -3.49
CA GLU A 117 -33.83 25.96 -4.34
C GLU A 117 -34.12 27.39 -3.85
N GLU A 118 -34.33 27.59 -2.53
CA GLU A 118 -34.49 28.92 -1.95
C GLU A 118 -33.23 29.78 -2.15
N TYR A 119 -32.05 29.17 -2.02
CA TYR A 119 -30.78 29.86 -2.22
C TYR A 119 -30.55 30.24 -3.68
N GLU A 120 -30.91 29.37 -4.62
CA GLU A 120 -30.85 29.66 -6.07
C GLU A 120 -31.69 30.89 -6.40
N ALA A 121 -32.92 30.98 -5.89
CA ALA A 121 -33.79 32.13 -6.12
C ALA A 121 -33.16 33.44 -5.63
N PHE A 122 -32.48 33.40 -4.48
CA PHE A 122 -31.74 34.55 -3.94
C PHE A 122 -30.52 34.91 -4.82
N LEU A 123 -29.77 33.91 -5.28
CA LEU A 123 -28.57 34.10 -6.10
C LEU A 123 -28.85 34.77 -7.46
N ARG A 124 -30.07 34.66 -7.99
CA ARG A 124 -30.48 35.35 -9.24
C ARG A 124 -30.37 36.88 -9.18
N SER A 125 -30.30 37.44 -7.97
CA SER A 125 -30.10 38.89 -7.78
C SER A 125 -28.63 39.32 -7.78
N PHE A 126 -27.70 38.39 -7.95
CA PHE A 126 -26.26 38.63 -7.93
C PHE A 126 -25.62 38.26 -9.26
N SER A 127 -24.44 38.82 -9.51
CA SER A 127 -23.59 38.48 -10.65
C SER A 127 -22.19 38.14 -10.13
N PHE A 128 -21.55 37.18 -10.79
CA PHE A 128 -20.27 36.64 -10.38
C PHE A 128 -19.25 36.88 -11.48
N ALA A 129 -18.11 37.47 -11.13
CA ALA A 129 -16.97 37.53 -12.02
C ALA A 129 -16.32 36.14 -12.14
N PRO A 130 -15.65 35.83 -13.27
CA PRO A 130 -14.83 34.62 -13.35
C PRO A 130 -13.71 34.67 -12.31
N PRO A 131 -13.36 33.55 -11.65
CA PRO A 131 -12.25 33.53 -10.70
C PRO A 131 -10.92 33.90 -11.35
N GLU A 132 -10.22 34.90 -10.79
CA GLU A 132 -8.88 35.30 -11.25
C GLU A 132 -7.80 34.28 -10.86
N ILE A 133 -8.03 33.58 -9.75
CA ILE A 133 -7.22 32.48 -9.24
C ILE A 133 -8.09 31.23 -9.28
N PRO A 134 -7.58 30.07 -9.76
CA PRO A 134 -8.35 28.83 -9.77
C PRO A 134 -8.89 28.48 -8.38
N VAL A 135 -10.22 28.38 -8.27
CA VAL A 135 -10.91 27.88 -7.07
C VAL A 135 -11.47 26.52 -7.37
N LEU A 136 -11.13 25.52 -6.55
CA LEU A 136 -11.67 24.17 -6.69
C LEU A 136 -13.05 24.09 -6.05
N ALA A 137 -14.05 23.67 -6.83
CA ALA A 137 -15.41 23.48 -6.37
C ALA A 137 -15.51 22.24 -5.49
N ASN A 138 -16.28 22.32 -4.40
CA ASN A 138 -16.37 21.21 -3.44
C ASN A 138 -17.10 19.99 -4.02
N VAL A 139 -17.96 20.20 -5.03
CA VAL A 139 -18.87 19.19 -5.59
C VAL A 139 -18.18 18.17 -6.49
N ASP A 140 -17.12 18.59 -7.20
CA ASP A 140 -16.40 17.75 -8.17
C ASP A 140 -14.87 17.81 -8.01
N ALA A 141 -14.37 18.60 -7.06
CA ALA A 141 -12.96 18.84 -6.83
C ALA A 141 -12.23 19.33 -8.10
N ARG A 142 -12.87 20.15 -8.92
CA ARG A 142 -12.28 20.76 -10.13
C ARG A 142 -12.36 22.28 -10.09
N PRO A 143 -11.48 22.99 -10.82
CA PRO A 143 -11.56 24.44 -10.94
C PRO A 143 -12.93 24.88 -11.47
N TYR A 144 -13.48 25.94 -10.90
CA TYR A 144 -14.67 26.60 -11.44
C TYR A 144 -14.45 27.01 -12.90
N GLU A 145 -15.42 26.66 -13.75
CA GLU A 145 -15.53 27.21 -15.10
C GLU A 145 -16.09 28.64 -15.07
N ALA A 146 -15.78 29.42 -16.11
CA ALA A 146 -16.32 30.78 -16.23
C ALA A 146 -17.86 30.75 -16.29
N GLY A 147 -18.50 31.47 -15.38
CA GLY A 147 -19.96 31.56 -15.29
C GLY A 147 -20.65 30.44 -14.52
N SER A 148 -19.92 29.45 -13.98
CA SER A 148 -20.54 28.34 -13.21
C SER A 148 -20.64 28.59 -11.70
N VAL A 149 -20.10 29.71 -11.19
CA VAL A 149 -20.03 30.01 -9.74
C VAL A 149 -21.39 29.92 -9.05
N ALA A 150 -22.42 30.59 -9.58
CA ALA A 150 -23.76 30.57 -8.99
C ALA A 150 -24.33 29.15 -8.92
N ALA A 151 -24.26 28.40 -10.03
CA ALA A 151 -24.76 27.03 -10.09
C ALA A 151 -23.99 26.09 -9.14
N GLY A 152 -22.66 26.24 -9.07
CA GLY A 152 -21.82 25.44 -8.16
C GLY A 152 -22.13 25.72 -6.69
N LEU A 153 -22.37 26.97 -6.31
CA LEU A 153 -22.75 27.33 -4.93
C LEU A 153 -24.12 26.77 -4.52
N VAL A 154 -25.09 26.69 -5.44
CA VAL A 154 -26.37 26.01 -5.22
C VAL A 154 -26.15 24.52 -5.04
N GLU A 155 -25.42 23.90 -5.97
CA GLU A 155 -25.14 22.46 -5.95
C GLU A 155 -24.42 22.06 -4.66
N GLN A 156 -23.46 22.87 -4.22
CA GLN A 156 -22.66 22.64 -3.02
C GLN A 156 -23.52 22.42 -1.77
N ILE A 157 -24.66 23.10 -1.64
CA ILE A 157 -25.53 23.01 -0.46
C ILE A 157 -26.08 21.58 -0.29
N ARG A 158 -26.39 20.90 -1.39
CA ARG A 158 -27.08 19.59 -1.42
C ARG A 158 -26.21 18.41 -1.84
N SER A 159 -24.93 18.67 -2.13
CA SER A 159 -23.99 17.68 -2.61
C SER A 159 -22.81 17.52 -1.66
N SER A 160 -22.19 16.35 -1.71
CA SER A 160 -21.04 16.01 -0.87
C SER A 160 -19.86 16.95 -1.12
N VAL A 161 -19.10 17.24 -0.07
CA VAL A 161 -17.82 17.92 -0.16
C VAL A 161 -16.71 16.90 -0.43
N ARG A 162 -16.14 16.94 -1.64
CA ARG A 162 -15.08 16.04 -2.12
C ARG A 162 -13.70 16.60 -1.78
N TRP A 163 -13.42 16.72 -0.49
CA TRP A 163 -12.19 17.36 -0.02
C TRP A 163 -10.93 16.50 -0.21
N ALA A 164 -11.02 15.19 -0.03
CA ALA A 164 -9.91 14.28 -0.31
C ALA A 164 -9.40 14.44 -1.75
N GLU A 165 -10.33 14.44 -2.71
CA GLU A 165 -10.01 14.68 -4.13
C GLU A 165 -9.52 16.09 -4.41
N THR A 166 -9.97 17.09 -3.63
CA THR A 166 -9.43 18.45 -3.69
C THR A 166 -7.96 18.47 -3.28
N LEU A 167 -7.59 17.77 -2.21
CA LEU A 167 -6.19 17.65 -1.77
C LEU A 167 -5.35 16.87 -2.80
N ASP A 168 -5.88 15.77 -3.34
CA ASP A 168 -5.20 14.99 -4.39
C ASP A 168 -4.98 15.81 -5.66
N PHE A 169 -5.97 16.61 -6.07
CA PHE A 169 -5.83 17.53 -7.20
C PHE A 169 -4.67 18.51 -6.94
N LEU A 170 -4.62 19.13 -5.76
CA LEU A 170 -3.56 20.08 -5.41
C LEU A 170 -2.18 19.41 -5.40
N LEU A 171 -2.06 18.19 -4.86
CA LEU A 171 -0.81 17.41 -4.93
C LEU A 171 -0.42 17.12 -6.38
N GLY A 172 -1.37 16.71 -7.21
CA GLY A 172 -1.15 16.45 -8.63
C GLY A 172 -0.74 17.69 -9.44
N GLN A 173 -1.07 18.89 -8.95
CA GLN A 173 -0.59 20.16 -9.51
C GLN A 173 0.77 20.60 -8.95
N GLY A 174 1.41 19.80 -8.09
CA GLY A 174 2.71 20.09 -7.50
C GLY A 174 2.67 21.09 -6.34
N VAL A 175 1.52 21.24 -5.67
CA VAL A 175 1.43 22.08 -4.47
C VAL A 175 2.17 21.41 -3.32
N GLU A 176 3.16 22.11 -2.77
CA GLU A 176 3.96 21.60 -1.64
C GLU A 176 3.50 22.17 -0.28
N THR A 177 2.97 23.38 -0.29
CA THR A 177 2.59 24.13 0.93
C THR A 177 1.12 24.51 0.90
N LEU A 178 0.49 24.42 2.07
CA LEU A 178 -0.88 24.88 2.30
C LEU A 178 -0.90 25.72 3.57
N GLU A 179 -1.54 26.87 3.50
CA GLU A 179 -1.80 27.75 4.64
C GLU A 179 -3.30 27.78 4.92
N GLU A 180 -3.70 27.36 6.12
CA GLU A 180 -5.10 27.37 6.54
C GLU A 180 -5.45 28.75 7.12
N LEU A 181 -6.42 29.42 6.50
CA LEU A 181 -6.94 30.70 6.96
C LEU A 181 -8.25 30.49 7.70
N GLY A 182 -8.22 30.57 9.02
CA GLY A 182 -9.40 30.43 9.87
C GLY A 182 -9.04 29.95 11.29
N PRO A 183 -10.04 29.84 12.18
CA PRO A 183 -9.82 29.32 13.51
C PRO A 183 -9.63 27.79 13.45
N GLY A 184 -8.44 27.31 13.81
CA GLY A 184 -8.16 25.87 13.95
C GLY A 184 -6.97 25.40 13.13
N ASN A 185 -6.88 24.08 12.94
CA ASN A 185 -5.83 23.42 12.18
C ASN A 185 -6.31 22.13 11.51
N VAL A 186 -7.61 22.04 11.20
CA VAL A 186 -8.19 20.80 10.67
C VAL A 186 -7.67 20.58 9.26
N LEU A 187 -7.77 21.57 8.37
CA LEU A 187 -7.35 21.41 6.98
C LEU A 187 -5.83 21.20 6.87
N THR A 188 -5.07 21.85 7.73
CA THR A 188 -3.62 21.67 7.86
C THR A 188 -3.26 20.22 8.21
N LYS A 189 -3.99 19.60 9.15
CA LYS A 189 -3.79 18.19 9.50
C LYS A 189 -4.17 17.24 8.37
N LEU A 190 -5.30 17.48 7.71
CA LEU A 190 -5.70 16.66 6.56
C LEU A 190 -4.63 16.71 5.46
N TRP A 191 -4.11 17.90 5.16
CA TRP A 191 -3.03 18.08 4.20
C TRP A 191 -1.76 17.30 4.59
N ALA A 192 -1.34 17.39 5.85
CA ALA A 192 -0.19 16.64 6.33
C ALA A 192 -0.37 15.13 6.15
N THR A 193 -1.56 14.60 6.46
CA THR A 193 -1.87 13.17 6.28
C THR A 193 -1.77 12.73 4.82
N VAL A 194 -2.34 13.49 3.87
CA VAL A 194 -2.25 13.13 2.44
C VAL A 194 -0.81 13.22 1.94
N ARG A 195 -0.05 14.24 2.38
CA ARG A 195 1.38 14.36 2.02
C ARG A 195 2.23 13.21 2.54
N GLU A 196 2.04 12.81 3.79
CA GLU A 196 2.76 11.66 4.36
C GLU A 196 2.45 10.38 3.59
N ALA A 197 1.19 10.15 3.24
CA ALA A 197 0.79 9.02 2.41
C ALA A 197 1.42 9.05 1.00
N ALA A 198 1.48 10.22 0.36
CA ALA A 198 2.11 10.37 -0.95
C ALA A 198 3.62 10.07 -0.91
N VAL A 199 4.34 10.61 0.08
CA VAL A 199 5.78 10.34 0.27
C VAL A 199 6.04 8.87 0.57
N ALA A 200 5.21 8.23 1.40
CA ALA A 200 5.32 6.80 1.67
C ALA A 200 5.13 5.96 0.40
N GLY A 201 4.12 6.29 -0.42
CA GLY A 201 3.88 5.61 -1.69
C GLY A 201 5.02 5.77 -2.70
N GLU A 202 5.62 6.96 -2.78
CA GLU A 202 6.82 7.19 -3.60
C GLU A 202 8.03 6.42 -3.10
N ALA A 203 8.25 6.38 -1.78
CA ALA A 203 9.35 5.63 -1.17
C ALA A 203 9.18 4.11 -1.40
N GLU A 204 7.97 3.58 -1.28
CA GLU A 204 7.69 2.17 -1.57
C GLU A 204 7.93 1.85 -3.06
N LYS A 205 7.43 2.70 -3.96
CA LYS A 205 7.69 2.54 -5.40
C LYS A 205 9.19 2.57 -5.69
N ALA A 206 9.92 3.52 -5.11
CA ALA A 206 11.37 3.61 -5.24
C ALA A 206 12.05 2.32 -4.73
N ALA A 207 11.69 1.85 -3.52
CA ALA A 207 12.24 0.64 -2.93
C ALA A 207 12.02 -0.61 -3.82
N ARG A 208 10.82 -0.74 -4.41
CA ARG A 208 10.50 -1.82 -5.36
C ARG A 208 11.24 -1.70 -6.69
N THR A 209 11.80 -0.55 -7.02
CA THR A 209 12.59 -0.35 -8.26
C THR A 209 14.10 -0.35 -8.03
N LEU A 210 14.57 -0.41 -6.77
CA LEU A 210 15.98 -0.52 -6.45
C LEU A 210 16.50 -1.93 -6.74
N GLY A 211 17.69 -1.98 -7.34
CA GLY A 211 18.37 -3.22 -7.72
C GLY A 211 17.93 -3.78 -9.07
N ASP A 212 18.27 -5.03 -9.34
CA ASP A 212 18.10 -5.65 -10.64
C ASP A 212 16.70 -6.30 -10.78
N GLU A 213 15.98 -5.98 -11.85
CA GLU A 213 14.63 -6.53 -12.11
C GLU A 213 14.68 -8.00 -12.52
N GLU A 214 15.70 -8.39 -13.29
CA GLU A 214 15.87 -9.78 -13.69
C GLU A 214 16.12 -10.65 -12.45
N PHE A 215 16.98 -10.24 -11.53
CA PHE A 215 17.20 -10.90 -10.24
C PHE A 215 15.89 -11.10 -9.47
N ARG A 216 15.05 -10.06 -9.34
CA ARG A 216 13.77 -10.19 -8.64
C ARG A 216 12.84 -11.19 -9.33
N ARG A 217 12.71 -11.12 -10.65
CA ARG A 217 11.91 -12.07 -11.43
C ARG A 217 12.44 -13.49 -11.29
N GLU A 218 13.75 -13.65 -11.41
CA GLU A 218 14.41 -14.95 -11.35
C GLU A 218 14.15 -15.60 -9.98
N TYR A 219 14.32 -14.86 -8.89
CA TYR A 219 14.22 -15.40 -7.51
C TYR A 219 12.82 -15.25 -6.90
N GLY A 220 11.82 -14.75 -7.66
CA GLY A 220 10.45 -14.56 -7.20
C GLY A 220 10.31 -13.57 -6.04
N LEU A 221 10.99 -12.43 -6.12
CA LEU A 221 11.10 -11.43 -5.05
C LEU A 221 10.37 -10.13 -5.39
N SER A 222 9.87 -9.45 -4.36
CA SER A 222 9.37 -8.08 -4.47
C SER A 222 10.51 -7.07 -4.50
N TYR A 223 11.58 -7.36 -3.77
CA TYR A 223 12.74 -6.50 -3.62
C TYR A 223 14.05 -7.26 -3.90
N ALA A 224 15.04 -6.56 -4.47
CA ALA A 224 16.35 -7.12 -4.77
C ALA A 224 17.27 -7.17 -3.53
N TYR A 225 16.74 -7.64 -2.38
CA TYR A 225 17.47 -7.75 -1.12
C TYR A 225 17.64 -9.22 -0.72
N VAL A 226 18.83 -9.53 -0.19
CA VAL A 226 19.21 -10.86 0.27
C VAL A 226 19.78 -10.79 1.68
N GLY A 227 19.20 -11.57 2.60
CA GLY A 227 19.75 -11.83 3.92
C GLY A 227 20.57 -13.13 3.93
N GLY A 228 21.90 -13.01 3.96
CA GLY A 228 22.79 -14.18 4.07
C GLY A 228 22.73 -14.85 5.45
N ALA A 229 23.19 -16.10 5.55
CA ALA A 229 23.08 -16.91 6.77
C ALA A 229 24.39 -16.98 7.61
N SER A 230 25.31 -16.04 7.37
CA SER A 230 26.68 -16.08 7.93
C SER A 230 26.79 -15.76 9.42
N ALA A 231 25.78 -15.12 10.03
CA ALA A 231 25.80 -14.78 11.46
C ALA A 231 24.69 -15.49 12.25
N PRO A 232 24.92 -15.84 13.53
CA PRO A 232 23.97 -16.62 14.33
C PRO A 232 22.55 -16.05 14.45
N GLY A 233 22.39 -14.73 14.33
CA GLY A 233 21.11 -14.02 14.44
C GLY A 233 20.33 -13.87 13.12
N VAL A 234 20.92 -14.24 11.97
CA VAL A 234 20.35 -13.98 10.63
C VAL A 234 20.13 -15.25 9.82
N ARG A 235 19.88 -16.38 10.50
CA ARG A 235 19.84 -17.70 9.84
C ARG A 235 18.74 -18.64 10.28
N GLY A 236 17.96 -18.30 11.30
CA GLY A 236 16.89 -19.14 11.83
C GLY A 236 15.54 -18.90 11.12
N VAL A 237 14.58 -19.80 11.38
CA VAL A 237 13.21 -19.75 10.80
C VAL A 237 12.56 -18.38 10.97
N GLU A 238 12.66 -17.75 12.15
CA GLU A 238 12.02 -16.45 12.39
C GLU A 238 12.57 -15.35 11.49
N PHE A 239 13.89 -15.30 11.31
CA PHE A 239 14.53 -14.31 10.45
C PHE A 239 14.18 -14.53 8.97
N VAL A 240 14.27 -15.79 8.51
CA VAL A 240 13.94 -16.14 7.13
C VAL A 240 12.46 -15.88 6.84
N ALA A 241 11.56 -16.20 7.77
CA ALA A 241 10.13 -15.92 7.62
C ALA A 241 9.83 -14.43 7.58
N ALA A 242 10.53 -13.61 8.36
CA ALA A 242 10.35 -12.16 8.32
C ALA A 242 10.74 -11.59 6.95
N LEU A 243 11.92 -11.91 6.43
CA LEU A 243 12.37 -11.42 5.12
C LEU A 243 11.51 -11.95 3.96
N ALA A 244 11.13 -13.23 3.98
CA ALA A 244 10.34 -13.81 2.91
C ALA A 244 8.92 -13.21 2.83
N ARG A 245 8.30 -12.83 3.96
CA ARG A 245 7.00 -12.14 3.97
C ARG A 245 7.04 -10.78 3.30
N GLU A 246 8.15 -10.07 3.47
CA GLU A 246 8.40 -8.78 2.81
C GLU A 246 8.82 -8.97 1.33
N GLY A 247 8.96 -10.21 0.84
CA GLY A 247 9.38 -10.47 -0.54
C GLY A 247 10.88 -10.30 -0.78
N CYS A 248 11.71 -10.54 0.24
CA CYS A 248 13.16 -10.61 0.17
C CYS A 248 13.65 -12.06 0.26
N LEU A 249 14.87 -12.36 -0.24
CA LEU A 249 15.47 -13.69 -0.14
C LEU A 249 16.25 -13.83 1.17
N ALA A 250 16.17 -14.99 1.81
CA ALA A 250 17.02 -15.34 2.95
C ALA A 250 17.32 -16.83 2.99
N PHE A 251 18.37 -17.20 3.72
CA PHE A 251 18.84 -18.58 3.79
C PHE A 251 18.72 -19.15 5.20
N LEU A 252 18.15 -20.34 5.30
CA LEU A 252 18.03 -21.09 6.54
C LEU A 252 19.32 -21.87 6.81
N ASP A 253 19.84 -21.75 8.03
CA ASP A 253 20.91 -22.59 8.55
C ASP A 253 20.60 -22.98 10.00
N ASP A 254 20.34 -24.27 10.22
CA ASP A 254 19.96 -24.81 11.52
C ASP A 254 21.14 -25.50 12.21
N ARG A 255 21.40 -25.10 13.47
CA ARG A 255 22.52 -25.63 14.27
C ARG A 255 22.30 -27.05 14.77
N ARG A 256 21.08 -27.58 14.67
CA ARG A 256 20.75 -28.97 15.03
C ARG A 256 21.09 -29.95 13.92
N GLY A 257 21.82 -29.50 12.89
CA GLY A 257 22.21 -30.30 11.73
C GLY A 257 21.05 -30.53 10.76
N THR A 258 21.17 -31.56 9.93
CA THR A 258 20.22 -31.89 8.86
C THR A 258 18.78 -32.08 9.37
N GLU A 259 18.57 -32.72 10.53
CA GLU A 259 17.22 -32.93 11.08
C GLU A 259 16.54 -31.60 11.44
N GLY A 260 17.29 -30.68 12.06
CA GLY A 260 16.80 -29.34 12.36
C GLY A 260 16.50 -28.53 11.10
N LEU A 261 17.36 -28.65 10.08
CA LEU A 261 17.17 -28.01 8.80
C LEU A 261 15.88 -28.49 8.12
N ALA A 262 15.68 -29.81 8.06
CA ALA A 262 14.49 -30.42 7.47
C ALA A 262 13.20 -29.95 8.16
N ALA A 263 13.19 -29.89 9.50
CA ALA A 263 12.06 -29.36 10.26
C ALA A 263 11.85 -27.85 10.02
N GLY A 264 12.93 -27.07 9.91
CA GLY A 264 12.86 -25.64 9.64
C GLY A 264 12.29 -25.31 8.26
N VAL A 265 12.65 -26.07 7.23
CA VAL A 265 12.08 -25.92 5.87
C VAL A 265 10.58 -26.20 5.86
N GLN A 266 10.13 -27.27 6.51
CA GLN A 266 8.69 -27.59 6.65
C GLN A 266 7.93 -26.48 7.37
N GLU A 267 8.50 -25.94 8.44
CA GLU A 267 7.90 -24.84 9.19
C GLU A 267 7.79 -23.55 8.36
N LEU A 268 8.82 -23.21 7.58
CA LEU A 268 8.77 -22.07 6.65
C LEU A 268 7.68 -22.25 5.60
N ARG A 269 7.57 -23.44 5.00
CA ARG A 269 6.51 -23.76 4.02
C ARG A 269 5.10 -23.63 4.63
N ARG A 270 4.92 -24.09 5.87
CA ARG A 270 3.64 -23.95 6.59
C ARG A 270 3.27 -22.50 6.85
N ARG A 271 4.25 -21.64 7.16
CA ARG A 271 4.04 -20.22 7.47
C ARG A 271 3.87 -19.31 6.25
N LEU A 272 4.58 -19.62 5.17
CA LEU A 272 4.72 -18.73 4.02
C LEU A 272 3.99 -19.25 2.77
N GLY A 273 3.60 -20.53 2.77
CA GLY A 273 2.99 -21.20 1.63
C GLY A 273 4.01 -21.92 0.73
N PRO A 274 3.51 -22.75 -0.21
CA PRO A 274 4.36 -23.61 -1.05
C PRO A 274 5.22 -22.84 -2.06
N GLN A 275 4.82 -21.62 -2.43
CA GLN A 275 5.50 -20.79 -3.43
C GLN A 275 6.50 -19.79 -2.83
N ALA A 276 6.68 -19.79 -1.51
CA ALA A 276 7.57 -18.82 -0.87
C ALA A 276 9.03 -19.00 -1.31
N SER A 277 9.69 -17.90 -1.64
CA SER A 277 11.11 -17.87 -1.99
C SER A 277 11.99 -17.80 -0.75
N PHE A 278 12.73 -18.87 -0.49
CA PHE A 278 13.82 -18.91 0.50
C PHE A 278 14.83 -19.96 0.07
N GLY A 279 16.04 -19.90 0.64
CA GLY A 279 17.07 -20.90 0.42
C GLY A 279 17.54 -21.56 1.70
N ILE A 280 18.51 -22.45 1.57
CA ILE A 280 19.27 -23.03 2.70
C ILE A 280 20.76 -22.74 2.53
N ARG A 281 21.51 -22.74 3.63
CA ARG A 281 22.97 -22.65 3.57
C ARG A 281 23.61 -24.02 3.43
N LEU A 282 24.55 -24.12 2.50
CA LEU A 282 25.47 -25.23 2.35
C LEU A 282 26.90 -24.78 2.66
N GLU A 283 27.69 -25.71 3.19
CA GLU A 283 29.09 -25.51 3.54
C GLU A 283 29.84 -26.83 3.32
N ASP A 284 31.05 -26.74 2.78
CA ASP A 284 31.97 -27.86 2.61
C ASP A 284 32.87 -27.99 3.86
N ASP A 285 33.14 -29.23 4.27
CA ASP A 285 34.09 -29.56 5.33
C ASP A 285 35.46 -29.88 4.69
N PRO A 286 36.43 -28.94 4.73
CA PRO A 286 37.74 -29.13 4.10
C PRO A 286 38.56 -30.29 4.68
N LEU A 287 38.22 -30.73 5.90
CA LEU A 287 38.94 -31.80 6.58
C LEU A 287 38.44 -33.18 6.18
N ARG A 288 37.32 -33.28 5.44
CA ARG A 288 36.79 -34.56 4.96
C ARG A 288 37.13 -34.85 3.50
N PRO A 289 37.31 -36.14 3.16
CA PRO A 289 37.33 -36.59 1.77
C PRO A 289 36.05 -36.20 1.03
N VAL A 290 36.18 -35.80 -0.24
CA VAL A 290 35.08 -35.35 -1.10
C VAL A 290 34.01 -36.43 -1.29
N GLU A 291 34.42 -37.70 -1.29
CA GLU A 291 33.60 -38.88 -1.58
C GLU A 291 32.58 -39.23 -0.49
N ASP A 292 32.81 -38.80 0.76
CA ASP A 292 31.91 -39.09 1.89
C ASP A 292 30.63 -38.24 1.82
N GLY A 293 30.68 -37.06 1.18
CA GLY A 293 29.58 -36.10 1.07
C GLY A 293 29.10 -35.50 2.41
N GLY A 294 29.28 -36.22 3.51
CA GLY A 294 29.09 -35.79 4.88
C GLY A 294 27.75 -35.12 5.14
N GLU A 295 27.81 -34.03 5.91
CA GLU A 295 26.64 -33.21 6.22
C GLU A 295 26.12 -32.45 5.00
N GLU A 296 26.99 -32.06 4.07
CA GLU A 296 26.61 -31.33 2.85
C GLU A 296 25.64 -32.16 1.99
N ALA A 297 25.98 -33.42 1.69
CA ALA A 297 25.14 -34.31 0.90
C ALA A 297 23.76 -34.52 1.54
N ARG A 298 23.71 -34.64 2.87
CA ARG A 298 22.45 -34.74 3.63
C ARG A 298 21.61 -33.47 3.54
N ARG A 299 22.24 -32.29 3.60
CA ARG A 299 21.55 -31.01 3.40
C ARG A 299 21.06 -30.81 1.97
N VAL A 300 21.83 -31.25 0.97
CA VAL A 300 21.40 -31.27 -0.44
C VAL A 300 20.17 -32.17 -0.62
N GLU A 301 20.15 -33.33 0.03
CA GLU A 301 18.97 -34.21 -0.01
C GLU A 301 17.73 -33.54 0.60
N VAL A 302 17.87 -32.81 1.70
CA VAL A 302 16.78 -31.98 2.26
C VAL A 302 16.32 -30.93 1.24
N ALA A 303 17.25 -30.25 0.58
CA ALA A 303 16.93 -29.21 -0.39
C ALA A 303 16.12 -29.78 -1.58
N LEU A 304 16.59 -30.89 -2.14
CA LEU A 304 15.94 -31.53 -3.29
C LEU A 304 14.59 -32.13 -2.91
N SER A 305 14.52 -32.90 -1.81
CA SER A 305 13.28 -33.58 -1.38
C SER A 305 12.18 -32.61 -0.92
N GLN A 306 12.54 -31.42 -0.44
CA GLN A 306 11.59 -30.40 0.01
C GLN A 306 11.40 -29.24 -0.98
N GLY A 307 11.92 -29.36 -2.20
CA GLY A 307 11.71 -28.39 -3.27
C GLY A 307 12.30 -27.01 -2.97
N VAL A 308 13.48 -26.95 -2.34
CA VAL A 308 14.24 -25.71 -2.17
C VAL A 308 15.08 -25.49 -3.41
N THR A 309 14.77 -24.44 -4.16
CA THR A 309 15.38 -24.14 -5.47
C THR A 309 16.56 -23.17 -5.41
N CYS A 310 16.91 -22.68 -4.22
CA CYS A 310 18.10 -21.85 -4.03
C CYS A 310 18.93 -22.27 -2.80
N VAL A 311 20.25 -22.27 -2.93
CA VAL A 311 21.19 -22.46 -1.83
C VAL A 311 22.21 -21.32 -1.75
N GLU A 312 22.62 -21.00 -0.53
CA GLU A 312 23.79 -20.18 -0.25
C GLU A 312 24.99 -21.11 -0.08
N ALA A 313 25.96 -21.06 -0.99
CA ALA A 313 27.19 -21.82 -0.90
C ALA A 313 28.28 -20.98 -0.23
N ALA A 314 28.64 -21.31 1.00
CA ALA A 314 29.64 -20.58 1.78
C ALA A 314 30.79 -21.50 2.23
N GLY A 315 32.01 -20.98 2.27
CA GLY A 315 33.18 -21.75 2.74
C GLY A 315 33.78 -22.73 1.72
N TYR A 316 33.32 -22.73 0.47
CA TYR A 316 33.80 -23.64 -0.57
C TYR A 316 35.19 -23.27 -1.07
N HIS A 317 36.08 -24.27 -1.11
CA HIS A 317 37.43 -24.19 -1.67
C HIS A 317 37.65 -25.18 -2.83
N ARG A 318 36.63 -25.98 -3.14
CA ARG A 318 36.51 -26.96 -4.22
C ARG A 318 35.04 -27.12 -4.59
N LEU A 319 34.74 -27.66 -5.78
CA LEU A 319 33.39 -28.12 -6.10
C LEU A 319 33.22 -29.56 -5.62
N THR A 320 32.13 -29.84 -4.91
CA THR A 320 31.81 -31.17 -4.37
C THR A 320 30.74 -31.84 -5.24
N PRO A 321 30.70 -33.19 -5.30
CA PRO A 321 29.62 -33.92 -5.96
C PRO A 321 28.23 -33.53 -5.44
N ALA A 322 28.09 -33.23 -4.15
CA ALA A 322 26.82 -32.80 -3.57
C ALA A 322 26.33 -31.45 -4.14
N LEU A 323 27.21 -30.44 -4.20
CA LEU A 323 26.84 -29.13 -4.76
C LEU A 323 26.56 -29.20 -6.27
N VAL A 324 27.34 -29.99 -7.01
CA VAL A 324 27.12 -30.24 -8.44
C VAL A 324 25.79 -30.95 -8.67
N ARG A 325 25.51 -32.02 -7.89
CA ARG A 325 24.22 -32.73 -7.90
C ARG A 325 23.08 -31.75 -7.66
N TYR A 326 23.17 -30.90 -6.63
CA TYR A 326 22.15 -29.89 -6.36
C TYR A 326 21.91 -28.97 -7.56
N ARG A 327 22.97 -28.36 -8.12
CA ARG A 327 22.87 -27.39 -9.22
C ARG A 327 22.21 -27.98 -10.47
N PHE A 328 22.53 -29.23 -10.81
CA PHE A 328 22.13 -29.86 -12.07
C PHE A 328 20.96 -30.85 -11.95
N SER A 329 20.45 -31.12 -10.74
CA SER A 329 19.26 -31.97 -10.58
C SER A 329 18.08 -31.40 -11.38
N GLY A 330 17.50 -32.21 -12.27
CA GLY A 330 16.39 -31.76 -13.12
C GLY A 330 16.77 -30.71 -14.17
N ALA A 331 18.07 -30.50 -14.43
CA ALA A 331 18.52 -29.69 -15.54
C ALA A 331 18.12 -30.34 -16.87
N ARG A 332 17.68 -29.52 -17.82
CA ARG A 332 17.20 -29.96 -19.13
C ARG A 332 17.48 -28.90 -20.18
N ARG A 333 17.19 -29.21 -21.44
CA ARG A 333 17.02 -28.20 -22.48
C ARG A 333 15.53 -28.01 -22.72
N ASP A 334 15.10 -26.76 -22.82
CA ASP A 334 13.75 -26.44 -23.27
C ASP A 334 13.61 -26.71 -24.78
N ALA A 335 12.39 -26.58 -25.33
CA ALA A 335 12.09 -26.98 -26.71
C ALA A 335 12.88 -26.20 -27.78
N ASP A 336 13.35 -25.00 -27.44
CA ASP A 336 14.19 -24.12 -28.26
C ASP A 336 15.70 -24.41 -28.12
N GLY A 337 16.07 -25.39 -27.29
CA GLY A 337 17.44 -25.77 -26.99
C GLY A 337 18.09 -24.97 -25.85
N THR A 338 17.40 -24.00 -25.27
CA THR A 338 17.89 -23.18 -24.15
C THR A 338 18.09 -24.07 -22.92
N PRO A 339 19.29 -24.04 -22.28
CA PRO A 339 19.52 -24.82 -21.06
C PRO A 339 18.72 -24.23 -19.89
N HIS A 340 17.97 -25.08 -19.21
CA HIS A 340 17.20 -24.74 -18.02
C HIS A 340 17.66 -25.60 -16.84
N ALA A 341 18.10 -24.95 -15.76
CA ALA A 341 18.52 -25.64 -14.53
C ALA A 341 17.77 -25.05 -13.33
N PRO A 342 16.87 -25.82 -12.69
CA PRO A 342 15.87 -25.30 -11.74
C PRO A 342 16.48 -24.88 -10.39
N HIS A 343 17.63 -25.43 -10.02
CA HIS A 343 18.28 -25.17 -8.73
C HIS A 343 19.40 -24.15 -8.89
N ARG A 344 19.50 -23.20 -7.98
CA ARG A 344 20.44 -22.09 -8.07
C ARG A 344 21.39 -22.04 -6.88
N VAL A 345 22.63 -21.69 -7.18
CA VAL A 345 23.69 -21.56 -6.19
C VAL A 345 24.09 -20.10 -6.10
N MET A 346 23.90 -19.50 -4.93
CA MET A 346 24.43 -18.18 -4.60
C MET A 346 25.73 -18.37 -3.82
N ALA A 347 26.85 -18.20 -4.51
CA ALA A 347 28.18 -18.43 -3.92
C ALA A 347 28.68 -17.20 -3.17
N LEU A 348 29.06 -17.37 -1.89
CA LEU A 348 29.76 -16.35 -1.12
C LEU A 348 31.24 -16.44 -1.42
N VAL A 349 31.71 -15.52 -2.26
CA VAL A 349 33.09 -15.47 -2.73
C VAL A 349 33.81 -14.28 -2.11
N SER A 350 34.93 -14.53 -1.45
CA SER A 350 35.77 -13.50 -0.81
C SER A 350 37.10 -13.25 -1.54
N ARG A 351 37.41 -14.08 -2.54
CA ARG A 351 38.66 -14.03 -3.30
C ARG A 351 38.47 -14.54 -4.74
N PRO A 352 39.26 -14.04 -5.72
CA PRO A 352 39.10 -14.42 -7.14
C PRO A 352 39.19 -15.93 -7.39
N GLY A 353 40.07 -16.64 -6.68
CA GLY A 353 40.19 -18.09 -6.81
C GLY A 353 38.91 -18.84 -6.40
N ALA A 354 38.17 -18.33 -5.41
CA ALA A 354 36.87 -18.90 -5.04
C ALA A 354 35.80 -18.57 -6.09
N ALA A 355 35.79 -17.35 -6.62
CA ALA A 355 34.89 -16.99 -7.72
C ALA A 355 35.10 -17.86 -8.96
N LYS A 356 36.35 -18.13 -9.32
CA LYS A 356 36.72 -18.99 -10.45
C LYS A 356 36.07 -20.38 -10.35
N LEU A 357 36.05 -20.99 -9.15
CA LEU A 357 35.42 -22.29 -8.92
C LEU A 357 33.95 -22.34 -9.33
N PHE A 358 33.21 -21.24 -9.16
CA PHE A 358 31.77 -21.17 -9.47
C PHE A 358 31.46 -20.65 -10.87
N LEU A 359 32.45 -20.07 -11.55
CA LEU A 359 32.32 -19.53 -12.90
C LEU A 359 32.80 -20.50 -13.99
N GLU A 360 33.57 -21.52 -13.62
CA GLU A 360 33.98 -22.59 -14.53
C GLU A 360 32.98 -23.76 -14.50
N PRO A 361 32.88 -24.54 -15.59
CA PRO A 361 32.14 -25.79 -15.58
C PRO A 361 32.63 -26.73 -14.46
N PRO A 362 31.75 -27.55 -13.87
CA PRO A 362 32.17 -28.56 -12.91
C PRO A 362 33.17 -29.53 -13.56
N PRO A 363 34.12 -30.11 -12.79
CA PRO A 363 35.01 -31.14 -13.30
C PRO A 363 34.25 -32.31 -13.94
N GLU A 364 34.64 -32.73 -15.15
CA GLU A 364 33.95 -33.78 -15.92
C GLU A 364 33.79 -35.08 -15.11
N GLY A 365 34.84 -35.51 -14.39
CA GLY A 365 34.77 -36.73 -13.57
C GLY A 365 33.67 -36.69 -12.51
N ILE A 366 33.39 -35.53 -11.89
CA ILE A 366 32.27 -35.42 -10.94
C ILE A 366 30.93 -35.60 -11.66
N VAL A 367 30.79 -35.02 -12.86
CA VAL A 367 29.55 -35.13 -13.64
C VAL A 367 29.33 -36.55 -14.12
N ASP A 368 30.38 -37.20 -14.64
CA ASP A 368 30.34 -38.58 -15.13
C ASP A 368 29.96 -39.56 -14.02
N ASP A 369 30.56 -39.40 -12.83
CA ASP A 369 30.24 -40.23 -11.67
C ASP A 369 28.78 -40.07 -11.22
N LEU A 370 28.27 -38.82 -11.20
CA LEU A 370 26.87 -38.54 -10.85
C LEU A 370 25.90 -39.11 -11.89
N LEU A 371 26.21 -39.02 -13.18
CA LEU A 371 25.42 -39.62 -14.27
C LEU A 371 25.42 -41.15 -14.18
N ALA A 372 26.59 -41.75 -13.95
CA ALA A 372 26.73 -43.19 -13.78
C ALA A 372 25.96 -43.72 -12.56
N ALA A 373 25.86 -42.91 -11.50
CA ALA A 373 25.07 -43.21 -10.31
C ALA A 373 23.56 -42.90 -10.45
N GLY A 374 23.11 -42.35 -11.59
CA GLY A 374 21.71 -41.96 -11.82
C GLY A 374 21.24 -40.80 -10.93
N GLN A 375 22.15 -39.92 -10.53
CA GLN A 375 21.90 -38.78 -9.63
C GLN A 375 21.69 -37.45 -10.37
N LEU A 376 21.83 -37.43 -11.71
CA LEU A 376 21.60 -36.28 -12.59
C LEU A 376 20.69 -36.62 -13.76
#